data_AF-A0A7S1T1H9-F1
#
_entry.id   AF-A0A7S1T1H9-F1
#
_cell.length_a   1.000
_cell.length_b   1.000
_cell.length_c   1.000
_cell.angle_alpha   90.00
_cell.angle_beta   90.00
_cell.angle_gamma   90.00
#
_symmetry.space_group_name_H-M   'P 1'
#
loop_
_entity.id
_entity.type
_entity.pdbx_description
1 polymer ?
#
loop_
_entity_poly.entity_id
_entity_poly.type
_entity_poly.pdbx_seq_one_letter_code
_entity_poly.pdbx_strand_id
1 'polypeptide(L)'
;MSVGPTPFSRAVISHARQLRAARTTTFSTRRGRFAADSLNDGEAGVGSTPRPRKCTVLVGDLHGQLSKLTSLWEQLEHNLGVGPFSVARVVFLGDYVDRGPDSRGVLEWLSTLGQRHAHQEHVFLSGNHDFGMVSFLGLCASRTKCGT
;
A
#
# COMPACT_ATOMS: atom_id res chain seq x y z
N MET A 1 -34.84 4.96 -18.47
CA MET A 1 -34.56 5.62 -17.18
C MET A 1 -33.12 5.32 -16.82
N SER A 2 -32.24 6.31 -16.96
CA SER A 2 -30.79 6.16 -16.79
C SER A 2 -30.47 6.21 -15.29
N VAL A 3 -30.08 5.07 -14.72
CA VAL A 3 -29.55 5.00 -13.35
C VAL A 3 -28.10 5.45 -13.39
N GLY A 4 -27.86 6.63 -12.79
CA GLY A 4 -26.51 7.16 -12.64
C GLY A 4 -25.64 6.28 -11.73
N PRO A 5 -24.31 6.32 -11.90
CA PRO A 5 -23.40 5.46 -11.15
C PRO A 5 -23.39 5.81 -9.65
N THR A 6 -23.40 4.77 -8.81
CA THR A 6 -23.33 4.86 -7.34
C THR A 6 -21.95 5.37 -6.87
N PRO A 7 -21.87 5.98 -5.66
CA PRO A 7 -20.66 6.61 -5.13
C PRO A 7 -19.42 5.70 -5.05
N PHE A 8 -19.60 4.37 -5.07
CA PHE A 8 -18.52 3.39 -5.05
C PHE A 8 -17.65 3.41 -6.32
N SER A 9 -18.23 3.76 -7.47
CA SER A 9 -17.55 3.68 -8.77
C SER A 9 -16.63 4.87 -9.08
N ARG A 10 -16.78 6.00 -8.37
CA ARG A 10 -15.96 7.21 -8.62
C ARG A 10 -14.64 7.22 -7.85
N ALA A 11 -14.55 6.53 -6.71
CA ALA A 11 -13.35 6.52 -5.88
C ALA A 11 -12.21 5.68 -6.50
N VAL A 12 -12.56 4.56 -7.17
CA VAL A 12 -11.58 3.60 -7.72
C VAL A 12 -10.91 4.11 -9.00
N ILE A 13 -11.63 4.90 -9.83
CA ILE A 13 -11.13 5.31 -11.15
C ILE A 13 -10.21 6.54 -11.08
N SER A 14 -10.30 7.37 -10.03
CA SER A 14 -9.49 8.60 -9.92
C SER A 14 -8.02 8.37 -9.52
N HIS A 15 -7.68 7.24 -8.90
CA HIS A 15 -6.31 6.97 -8.41
C HIS A 15 -5.38 6.31 -9.45
N ALA A 16 -5.94 5.72 -10.51
CA ALA A 16 -5.15 4.96 -11.50
C ALA A 16 -4.26 5.82 -12.44
N ARG A 17 -4.33 7.17 -12.36
CA ARG A 17 -3.57 8.07 -13.24
C ARG A 17 -2.17 8.45 -12.73
N GLN A 18 -1.80 8.12 -11.48
CA GLN A 18 -0.51 8.54 -10.90
C GLN A 18 0.66 7.56 -11.08
N LEU A 19 0.41 6.35 -11.59
CA LEU A 19 1.42 5.28 -11.64
C LEU A 19 2.18 5.18 -12.97
N ARG A 20 2.71 6.30 -13.50
CA ARG A 20 3.56 6.27 -14.70
C ARG A 20 5.01 6.74 -14.52
N ALA A 21 5.49 6.93 -13.29
CA ALA A 21 6.78 7.57 -13.06
C ALA A 21 7.69 6.95 -11.98
N ALA A 22 7.53 5.68 -11.60
CA ALA A 22 8.46 5.04 -10.66
C ALA A 22 9.46 4.14 -11.38
N ARG A 23 10.71 4.64 -11.49
CA ARG A 23 11.88 3.93 -12.01
C ARG A 23 12.19 2.69 -11.15
N THR A 24 12.30 1.55 -11.81
CA THR A 24 12.78 0.28 -11.24
C THR A 24 14.19 0.44 -10.69
N THR A 25 14.34 0.40 -9.37
CA THR A 25 15.65 0.21 -8.72
C THR A 25 15.67 -1.18 -8.14
N THR A 26 16.39 -2.09 -8.79
CA THR A 26 16.58 -3.47 -8.33
C THR A 26 17.46 -3.45 -7.09
N PHE A 27 17.01 -4.05 -5.98
CA PHE A 27 17.85 -4.20 -4.78
C PHE A 27 17.99 -5.67 -4.38
N SER A 28 19.25 -6.02 -4.10
CA SER A 28 19.76 -7.36 -3.81
C SER A 28 19.65 -7.67 -2.32
N THR A 29 19.09 -8.84 -2.00
CA THR A 29 18.85 -9.29 -0.63
C THR A 29 20.16 -9.70 0.05
N ARG A 30 20.63 -8.91 1.02
CA ARG A 30 21.49 -9.43 2.09
C ARG A 30 20.70 -9.49 3.39
N ARG A 31 20.57 -10.72 3.93
CA ARG A 31 20.09 -10.97 5.30
C ARG A 31 21.03 -10.24 6.27
N GLY A 32 20.52 -9.21 6.92
CA GLY A 32 21.26 -8.40 7.89
C GLY A 32 20.36 -8.01 9.04
N ARG A 33 20.75 -8.45 10.23
CA ARG A 33 20.25 -8.14 11.56
C ARG A 33 20.00 -6.62 11.71
N PHE A 34 18.86 -6.20 12.23
CA PHE A 34 18.60 -4.79 12.53
C PHE A 34 19.53 -4.33 13.66
N ALA A 35 20.63 -3.67 13.29
CA ALA A 35 21.48 -2.91 14.20
C ALA A 35 21.15 -1.43 13.99
N ALA A 36 20.77 -0.75 15.07
CA ALA A 36 20.72 0.70 15.09
C ALA A 36 22.16 1.21 15.16
N ASP A 37 22.74 1.53 13.99
CA ASP A 37 24.07 2.14 13.94
C ASP A 37 23.99 3.61 14.35
N SER A 38 24.60 3.90 15.50
CA SER A 38 24.96 5.24 15.95
C SER A 38 26.05 5.79 15.04
N LEU A 39 25.71 6.75 14.17
CA LEU A 39 26.69 7.50 13.38
C LEU A 39 27.16 8.72 14.18
N ASN A 40 28.44 8.71 14.57
CA ASN A 40 29.19 9.87 15.05
C ASN A 40 30.21 10.23 13.96
N ASP A 41 29.94 11.30 13.22
CA ASP A 41 30.89 11.92 12.28
C ASP A 41 30.95 13.42 12.57
N GLY A 42 32.17 13.90 12.84
CA GLY A 42 32.46 15.28 13.23
C GLY A 42 32.33 16.31 12.10
N GLU A 43 31.88 17.50 12.49
CA GLU A 43 32.16 18.86 11.99
C GLU A 43 32.49 19.08 10.51
N ALA A 44 31.53 19.64 9.76
CA ALA A 44 31.52 21.07 9.37
C ALA A 44 30.51 21.33 8.24
N GLY A 45 29.56 22.26 8.44
CA GLY A 45 28.76 22.85 7.36
C GLY A 45 27.30 23.15 7.72
N VAL A 46 26.97 24.44 7.77
CA VAL A 46 25.66 25.06 8.04
C VAL A 46 24.44 24.28 7.51
N GLY A 47 23.58 23.85 8.44
CA GLY A 47 22.14 24.12 8.37
C GLY A 47 21.27 23.31 7.41
N SER A 48 21.39 21.99 7.36
CA SER A 48 20.25 21.17 6.94
C SER A 48 20.03 20.01 7.91
N THR A 49 18.98 20.10 8.72
CA THR A 49 18.47 18.93 9.45
C THR A 49 18.20 17.83 8.42
N PRO A 50 18.75 16.61 8.55
CA PRO A 50 18.45 15.52 7.64
C PRO A 50 16.94 15.36 7.58
N ARG A 51 16.33 15.49 6.39
CA ARG A 51 14.90 15.22 6.26
C ARG A 51 14.67 13.78 6.75
N PRO A 52 13.70 13.54 7.64
CA PRO A 52 13.45 12.21 8.14
C PRO A 52 13.26 11.27 6.95
N ARG A 53 14.10 10.23 6.86
CA ARG A 53 14.04 9.29 5.74
C ARG A 53 12.72 8.54 5.84
N LYS A 54 11.87 8.68 4.81
CA LYS A 54 10.57 8.01 4.77
C LYS A 54 10.77 6.49 4.86
N CYS A 55 10.17 5.85 5.85
CA CYS A 55 10.14 4.41 5.97
C CYS A 55 9.24 3.82 4.86
N THR A 56 9.68 2.74 4.21
CA THR A 56 8.84 1.98 3.26
C THR A 56 8.58 0.60 3.83
N VAL A 57 7.30 0.25 3.98
CA VAL A 57 6.82 -1.03 4.49
C VAL A 57 6.23 -1.83 3.34
N LEU A 58 6.60 -3.11 3.25
CA LEU A 58 6.05 -4.06 2.28
C LEU A 58 5.16 -5.05 3.04
N VAL A 59 3.90 -5.13 2.66
CA VAL A 59 2.91 -6.04 3.26
C VAL A 59 2.60 -7.13 2.24
N GLY A 60 2.86 -8.38 2.61
CA GLY A 60 2.59 -9.55 1.77
C GLY A 60 1.12 -9.93 1.71
N ASP A 61 0.87 -11.12 1.17
CA ASP A 61 -0.46 -11.67 0.89
C ASP A 61 -1.33 -11.72 2.14
N LEU A 62 -2.56 -11.22 2.05
CA LEU A 62 -3.48 -11.13 3.19
C LEU A 62 -4.48 -12.27 3.22
N HIS A 63 -4.96 -12.72 2.06
CA HIS A 63 -5.88 -13.84 1.90
C HIS A 63 -7.02 -13.84 2.93
N GLY A 64 -7.77 -12.74 3.04
CA GLY A 64 -8.91 -12.62 3.96
C GLY A 64 -8.59 -12.80 5.46
N GLN A 65 -7.34 -12.64 5.88
CA GLN A 65 -6.92 -12.77 7.28
C GLN A 65 -7.00 -11.43 8.04
N LEU A 66 -8.21 -10.90 8.25
CA LEU A 66 -8.40 -9.59 8.91
C LEU A 66 -7.67 -9.49 10.26
N SER A 67 -7.76 -10.52 11.11
CA SER A 67 -7.11 -10.52 12.43
C SER A 67 -5.58 -10.42 12.37
N LYS A 68 -4.96 -11.05 11.36
CA LYS A 68 -3.51 -10.95 11.13
C LYS A 68 -3.14 -9.57 10.61
N LEU A 69 -3.95 -9.01 9.72
CA LEU A 69 -3.75 -7.67 9.19
C LEU A 69 -3.79 -6.61 10.30
N THR A 70 -4.80 -6.65 11.18
CA THR A 70 -4.91 -5.69 12.28
C THR A 70 -3.76 -5.84 13.28
N SER A 71 -3.40 -7.07 13.64
CA SER A 71 -2.28 -7.34 14.54
C SER A 71 -0.93 -6.91 13.93
N LEU A 72 -0.73 -7.13 12.63
CA LEU A 72 0.46 -6.65 11.92
C LEU A 72 0.53 -5.12 11.94
N TRP A 73 -0.59 -4.44 11.73
CA TRP A 73 -0.65 -2.98 11.73
C TRP A 73 -0.27 -2.38 13.08
N GLU A 74 -0.81 -2.92 14.17
CA GLU A 74 -0.46 -2.52 15.55
C GLU A 74 1.03 -2.74 15.83
N GLN A 75 1.58 -3.87 15.39
CA GLN A 75 3.01 -4.15 15.53
C GLN A 75 3.88 -3.18 14.71
N LEU A 76 3.46 -2.79 13.51
CA LEU A 76 4.19 -1.82 12.69
C LEU A 76 4.20 -0.44 13.36
N GLU A 77 3.05 0.02 13.86
CA GLU A 77 2.95 1.29 14.57
C GLU A 77 3.82 1.32 15.83
N HIS A 78 3.81 0.22 16.60
CA HIS A 78 4.64 0.09 17.80
C HIS A 78 6.14 0.07 17.47
N ASN A 79 6.57 -0.75 16.49
CA ASN A 79 7.99 -0.95 16.21
C ASN A 79 8.64 0.22 15.46
N LEU A 80 7.90 0.91 14.58
CA LEU A 80 8.42 2.05 13.82
C LEU A 80 8.31 3.37 14.61
N GLY A 81 7.44 3.41 15.62
CA GLY A 81 7.11 4.60 16.38
C GLY A 81 6.21 5.56 15.61
N VAL A 82 5.45 6.38 16.35
CA VAL A 82 4.41 7.26 15.82
C VAL A 82 4.92 8.21 14.73
N GLY A 83 6.11 8.79 14.92
CA GLY A 83 6.71 9.73 13.97
C GLY A 83 6.98 9.10 12.59
N PRO A 84 7.91 8.14 12.49
CA PRO A 84 8.24 7.48 11.22
C PRO A 84 7.04 6.76 10.58
N PHE A 85 6.17 6.16 11.39
CA PHE A 85 4.99 5.46 10.90
C PHE A 85 3.96 6.41 10.26
N SER A 86 3.73 7.60 10.84
CA SER A 86 2.73 8.56 10.34
C SER A 86 2.97 9.05 8.91
N VAL A 87 4.22 9.00 8.42
CA VAL A 87 4.63 9.45 7.08
C VAL A 87 5.20 8.31 6.22
N ALA A 88 4.99 7.06 6.64
CA ALA A 88 5.49 5.88 5.95
C ALA A 88 4.78 5.67 4.59
N ARG A 89 5.50 5.06 3.67
CA ARG A 89 4.92 4.46 2.45
C ARG A 89 4.64 2.99 2.73
N VAL A 90 3.39 2.56 2.59
CA VAL A 90 2.98 1.16 2.75
C VAL A 90 2.59 0.61 1.38
N VAL A 91 3.28 -0.43 0.94
CA VAL A 91 3.02 -1.13 -0.32
C VAL A 91 2.45 -2.51 0.01
N PHE A 92 1.20 -2.72 -0.39
CA PHE A 92 0.53 -4.00 -0.32
C PHE A 92 0.79 -4.78 -1.62
N LEU A 93 1.31 -6.00 -1.48
CA LEU A 93 1.80 -6.79 -2.62
C LEU A 93 0.70 -7.49 -3.42
N GLY A 94 -0.53 -7.54 -2.90
CA GLY A 94 -1.68 -8.18 -3.55
C GLY A 94 -2.25 -9.34 -2.72
N ASP A 95 -3.10 -10.12 -3.36
CA ASP A 95 -3.78 -11.30 -2.81
C ASP A 95 -4.52 -10.98 -1.50
N TYR A 96 -5.42 -10.02 -1.59
CA TYR A 96 -6.25 -9.58 -0.46
C TYR A 96 -7.36 -10.57 -0.15
N VAL A 97 -7.85 -11.24 -1.19
CA VAL A 97 -9.02 -12.11 -1.15
C VAL A 97 -8.64 -13.59 -1.20
N ASP A 98 -9.66 -14.44 -1.06
CA ASP A 98 -9.59 -15.91 -1.04
C ASP A 98 -8.88 -16.53 0.17
N ARG A 99 -9.14 -17.83 0.38
CA ARG A 99 -8.62 -18.73 1.43
C ARG A 99 -9.00 -18.40 2.87
N GLY A 100 -8.94 -17.15 3.28
CA GLY A 100 -9.27 -16.74 4.64
C GLY A 100 -10.75 -16.57 4.92
N PRO A 101 -11.10 -16.41 6.20
CA PRO A 101 -12.49 -16.35 6.63
C PRO A 101 -13.17 -15.00 6.33
N ASP A 102 -12.42 -13.92 6.09
CA ASP A 102 -12.98 -12.57 6.01
C ASP A 102 -12.31 -11.67 4.96
N SER A 103 -12.48 -11.99 3.68
CA SER A 103 -12.04 -11.13 2.58
C SER A 103 -12.73 -9.77 2.56
N ARG A 104 -14.02 -9.72 2.95
CA ARG A 104 -14.79 -8.46 3.00
C ARG A 104 -14.20 -7.50 4.02
N GLY A 105 -13.96 -7.97 5.24
CA GLY A 105 -13.40 -7.16 6.31
C GLY A 105 -12.01 -6.65 5.98
N VAL A 106 -11.17 -7.44 5.30
CA VAL A 106 -9.87 -6.96 4.78
C VAL A 106 -10.06 -5.81 3.80
N LEU A 107 -10.91 -5.95 2.79
CA LEU A 107 -11.14 -4.89 1.79
C LEU A 107 -11.74 -3.63 2.41
N GLU A 108 -12.72 -3.77 3.31
CA GLU A 108 -13.29 -2.65 4.06
C GLU A 108 -12.22 -1.96 4.89
N TRP A 109 -11.39 -2.72 5.62
CA TRP A 109 -10.30 -2.16 6.42
C TRP A 109 -9.29 -1.39 5.56
N LEU A 110 -8.83 -1.97 4.44
CA LEU A 110 -7.89 -1.32 3.53
C LEU A 110 -8.48 -0.02 2.94
N SER A 111 -9.79 0.01 2.65
CA SER A 111 -10.46 1.21 2.14
C SER A 111 -10.47 2.39 3.12
N THR A 112 -10.35 2.11 4.43
CA THR A 112 -10.33 3.16 5.48
C THR A 112 -8.94 3.76 5.73
N LEU A 113 -7.87 3.16 5.20
CA LEU A 113 -6.49 3.57 5.49
C LEU A 113 -6.20 5.03 5.15
N GLY A 114 -6.67 5.50 3.99
CA GLY A 114 -6.45 6.89 3.58
C GLY A 114 -7.12 7.91 4.51
N GLN A 115 -8.21 7.54 5.18
CA GLN A 115 -8.89 8.38 6.16
C GLN A 115 -8.19 8.34 7.52
N ARG A 116 -7.75 7.14 7.95
CA ARG A 116 -7.09 6.92 9.24
C ARG A 116 -5.66 7.48 9.27
N HIS A 117 -4.98 7.49 8.12
CA HIS A 117 -3.58 7.85 8.01
C HIS A 117 -3.35 8.81 6.83
N ALA A 118 -3.88 10.03 6.93
CA ALA A 118 -3.87 11.04 5.86
C ALA A 118 -2.47 11.46 5.38
N HIS A 119 -1.42 11.23 6.19
CA HIS A 119 -0.04 11.57 5.85
C HIS A 119 0.79 10.37 5.36
N GLN A 120 0.21 9.16 5.38
CA GLN A 120 0.83 7.98 4.80
C GLN A 120 0.54 7.90 3.30
N GLU A 121 1.38 7.16 2.59
CA GLU A 121 1.15 6.80 1.20
C GLU A 121 0.87 5.30 1.10
N HIS A 122 -0.32 4.93 0.61
CA HIS A 122 -0.73 3.54 0.44
C HIS A 122 -0.73 3.15 -1.04
N VAL A 123 0.00 2.09 -1.38
CA VAL A 123 0.05 1.51 -2.72
C VAL A 123 -0.52 0.11 -2.68
N PHE A 124 -1.49 -0.19 -3.53
CA PHE A 124 -2.15 -1.49 -3.60
C PHE A 124 -1.82 -2.14 -4.95
N LEU A 125 -1.00 -3.19 -4.93
CA LEU A 125 -0.78 -4.02 -6.10
C LEU A 125 -1.93 -5.02 -6.26
N SER A 126 -2.23 -5.40 -7.50
CA SER A 126 -3.24 -6.44 -7.76
C SER A 126 -2.52 -7.79 -7.83
N GLY A 127 -2.90 -8.71 -6.94
CA GLY A 127 -2.49 -10.11 -7.03
C GLY A 127 -3.29 -10.86 -8.10
N ASN A 128 -2.96 -12.14 -8.30
CA ASN A 128 -3.68 -13.00 -9.24
C ASN A 128 -5.11 -13.31 -8.72
N HIS A 129 -5.27 -13.47 -7.41
CA HIS A 129 -6.57 -13.68 -6.78
C HIS A 129 -7.46 -12.45 -6.93
N ASP A 130 -6.92 -11.25 -6.66
CA ASP A 130 -7.66 -10.00 -6.82
C ASP A 130 -8.06 -9.77 -8.28
N PHE A 131 -7.16 -10.06 -9.22
CA PHE A 131 -7.45 -9.97 -10.64
C PHE A 131 -8.57 -10.93 -11.06
N GLY A 132 -8.55 -12.16 -10.54
CA GLY A 132 -9.62 -13.14 -10.74
C GLY A 132 -10.96 -12.64 -10.24
N MET A 133 -11.02 -12.08 -9.03
CA MET A 133 -12.24 -11.49 -8.47
C MET A 133 -12.75 -10.32 -9.31
N VAL A 134 -11.88 -9.36 -9.66
CA VAL A 134 -12.24 -8.19 -10.48
C VAL A 134 -12.74 -8.63 -11.87
N SER A 135 -12.12 -9.66 -12.45
CA SER A 135 -12.56 -10.26 -13.72
C SER A 135 -13.94 -10.87 -13.61
N PHE A 136 -14.19 -11.66 -12.56
CA PHE A 136 -15.49 -12.28 -12.29
C PHE A 136 -16.60 -11.24 -12.12
N LEU A 137 -16.29 -10.12 -11.45
CA LEU A 137 -17.22 -9.00 -11.27
C LEU A 137 -17.42 -8.14 -12.54
N GLY A 138 -16.70 -8.43 -13.63
CA GLY A 138 -16.78 -7.64 -14.87
C GLY A 138 -16.19 -6.24 -14.73
N LEU A 139 -15.31 -6.02 -13.75
CA LEU A 139 -14.69 -4.73 -13.45
C LEU A 139 -13.35 -4.53 -14.17
N CYS A 140 -12.83 -5.56 -14.85
CA CYS A 140 -11.68 -5.40 -15.74
C CYS A 140 -12.04 -4.47 -16.89
N ALA A 141 -11.28 -3.39 -17.07
CA ALA A 141 -11.46 -2.50 -18.20
C ALA A 141 -11.36 -3.29 -19.51
N SER A 142 -12.48 -3.39 -20.24
CA SER A 142 -12.44 -3.89 -21.60
C SER A 142 -11.56 -2.95 -22.41
N ARG A 143 -10.53 -3.50 -23.05
CA ARG A 143 -9.69 -2.74 -23.96
C ARG A 143 -10.59 -2.33 -25.12
N THR A 144 -11.23 -1.16 -25.05
CA THR A 144 -11.94 -0.57 -26.18
C THR A 144 -10.92 -0.43 -27.28
N LYS A 145 -11.04 -1.25 -28.34
CA LYS A 145 -10.22 -1.13 -29.54
C LYS A 145 -10.30 0.34 -29.95
N CYS A 146 -9.15 1.01 -29.99
CA CYS A 146 -9.06 2.30 -30.67
C CYS A 146 -9.51 2.02 -32.11
N GLY A 147 -10.62 2.63 -32.51
CA GLY A 147 -11.17 2.44 -33.85
C GLY A 147 -10.11 2.78 -34.89
N THR A 148 -9.93 1.87 -35.84
CA THR A 148 -9.17 2.05 -37.07
C THR A 148 -9.86 3.04 -38.00
#